data_AF-A0A7S3PUY2-F1
#
_entry.id   AF-A0A7S3PUY2-F1
#
_cell.length_a   1.000
_cell.length_b   1.000
_cell.length_c   1.000
_cell.angle_alpha   90.00
_cell.angle_beta   90.00
_cell.angle_gamma   90.00
#
_symmetry.space_group_name_H-M   'P 1'
#
loop_
_entity.id
_entity.type
_entity.pdbx_description
1 polymer ?
#
loop_
_entity_poly.entity_id
_entity_poly.type
_entity_poly.pdbx_seq_one_letter_code
_entity_poly.pdbx_strand_id
1 'polypeptide(L)'
;MMVLIIFFFISILFSALPSYLVESFSLSKNFPPAPKPLKSIPLPLKLAGGLFLFQSSVKPNDKAISGEVLNLAERILRADPLISMELGAGLESGGIFASSSVKNEEGGVAVHQIRMEFQLNGGNSWAQAKIHGIKYGSKPVQLISLGVSNMDAALNGGWAEVTVPLIKSESTDEKGDYPEGFPYIPVKKE
;
A
#
# COMPACT_ATOMS: atom_id res chain seq x y z
N MET A 1 -17.16 -8.21 -34.28
CA MET A 1 -17.84 -8.45 -32.99
C MET A 1 -17.22 -9.70 -32.36
N MET A 2 -16.05 -9.60 -31.74
CA MET A 2 -15.25 -10.76 -31.29
C MET A 2 -14.21 -10.39 -30.22
N VAL A 3 -14.59 -9.60 -29.21
CA VAL A 3 -13.69 -9.17 -28.10
C VAL A 3 -14.41 -9.31 -26.75
N LEU A 4 -15.13 -10.41 -26.52
CA LEU A 4 -15.93 -10.60 -25.30
C LEU A 4 -15.75 -11.99 -24.65
N ILE A 5 -14.62 -12.68 -24.91
CA ILE A 5 -14.38 -14.04 -24.37
C ILE A 5 -13.10 -14.15 -23.53
N ILE A 6 -12.25 -13.12 -23.50
CA ILE A 6 -10.96 -13.22 -22.78
C ILE A 6 -11.07 -12.85 -21.28
N PHE A 7 -12.12 -12.16 -20.84
CA PHE A 7 -12.28 -11.79 -19.43
C PHE A 7 -12.78 -12.92 -18.52
N PHE A 8 -13.30 -14.04 -19.06
CA PHE A 8 -13.86 -15.13 -18.24
C PHE A 8 -12.84 -16.21 -17.84
N PHE A 9 -11.67 -16.26 -18.49
CA PHE A 9 -10.68 -17.32 -18.25
C PHE A 9 -9.64 -17.01 -17.16
N ILE A 10 -9.60 -15.79 -16.63
CA ILE A 10 -8.65 -15.41 -15.57
C ILE A 10 -9.17 -15.80 -14.17
N SER A 11 -10.43 -16.25 -14.04
CA SER A 11 -10.98 -16.68 -12.74
C SER A 11 -10.63 -18.12 -12.35
N ILE A 12 -10.06 -18.95 -13.23
CA ILE A 12 -9.85 -20.39 -12.97
C ILE A 12 -8.37 -20.73 -12.69
N LEU A 13 -7.42 -19.84 -13.00
CA LEU A 13 -5.99 -20.11 -12.86
C LEU A 13 -5.36 -19.53 -11.58
N PHE A 14 -6.13 -19.44 -10.48
CA PHE A 14 -5.62 -19.00 -9.17
C PHE A 14 -5.48 -20.14 -8.13
N SER A 15 -5.56 -21.41 -8.57
CA SER A 15 -5.59 -22.57 -7.66
C SER A 15 -4.25 -23.29 -7.47
N ALA A 16 -3.16 -22.83 -8.10
CA ALA A 16 -1.87 -23.54 -8.07
C ALA A 16 -0.66 -22.66 -7.71
N LEU A 17 -0.86 -21.56 -6.96
CA LEU A 17 0.28 -20.90 -6.34
C LEU A 17 0.73 -21.72 -5.12
N PRO A 18 2.05 -21.91 -4.92
CA PRO A 18 2.57 -22.53 -3.71
C PRO A 18 1.97 -21.82 -2.51
N SER A 19 1.50 -22.59 -1.54
CA SER A 19 1.18 -22.09 -0.21
C SER A 19 2.50 -21.68 0.45
N TYR A 20 3.06 -20.55 0.01
CA TYR A 20 4.08 -19.86 0.79
C TYR A 20 3.39 -19.59 2.11
N LEU A 21 3.93 -20.18 3.17
CA LEU A 21 3.48 -19.99 4.52
C LEU A 21 3.44 -18.47 4.76
N VAL A 22 2.24 -17.89 4.68
CA VAL A 22 1.97 -16.57 5.23
C VAL A 22 2.08 -16.79 6.72
N GLU A 23 3.30 -16.67 7.23
CA GLU A 23 3.58 -16.69 8.64
C GLU A 23 2.88 -15.45 9.20
N SER A 24 1.64 -15.64 9.64
CA SER A 24 0.83 -14.60 10.26
C SER A 24 1.58 -14.21 11.53
N PHE A 25 2.38 -13.16 11.45
CA PHE A 25 3.07 -12.65 12.62
C PHE A 25 2.01 -12.37 13.67
N SER A 26 2.10 -13.07 14.79
CA SER A 26 1.42 -12.66 16.02
C SER A 26 2.05 -11.34 16.39
N LEU A 27 1.44 -10.26 15.90
CA LEU A 27 1.73 -8.87 16.25
C LEU A 27 1.98 -8.86 17.75
N SER A 28 3.23 -8.57 18.13
CA SER A 28 3.62 -8.53 19.53
C SER A 28 2.61 -7.67 20.29
N LYS A 29 2.32 -8.03 21.54
CA LYS A 29 1.33 -7.37 22.41
C LYS A 29 1.51 -5.83 22.56
N ASN A 30 2.61 -5.29 22.05
CA ASN A 30 2.97 -3.88 22.01
C ASN A 30 2.96 -3.33 20.58
N PHE A 31 1.88 -3.55 19.81
CA PHE A 31 1.68 -2.73 18.62
C PHE A 31 0.86 -1.51 19.01
N PRO A 32 1.24 -0.30 18.57
CA PRO A 32 0.47 0.88 18.89
C PRO A 32 -0.94 0.72 18.31
N PRO A 33 -1.98 1.25 18.99
CA PRO A 33 -3.36 1.05 18.58
C PRO A 33 -3.55 1.41 17.11
N ALA A 34 -4.12 0.48 16.36
CA ALA A 34 -4.32 0.63 14.93
C ALA A 34 -5.19 1.86 14.64
N PRO A 35 -4.96 2.58 13.52
CA PRO A 35 -5.83 3.67 13.12
C PRO A 35 -7.27 3.18 12.94
N LYS A 36 -8.23 4.08 13.26
CA LYS A 36 -9.65 3.80 13.10
C LYS A 36 -9.95 3.29 11.67
N PRO A 37 -10.89 2.34 11.51
CA PRO A 37 -11.29 1.86 10.19
C PRO A 37 -11.64 3.02 9.25
N LEU A 38 -11.28 2.88 7.98
CA LEU A 38 -11.59 3.89 6.97
C LEU A 38 -13.10 3.94 6.75
N LYS A 39 -13.66 5.14 6.75
CA LYS A 39 -15.02 5.36 6.26
C LYS A 39 -14.95 5.37 4.73
N SER A 40 -15.09 4.19 4.11
CA SER A 40 -15.07 4.09 2.65
C SER A 40 -16.23 4.89 2.07
N ILE A 41 -15.91 5.73 1.10
CA ILE A 41 -16.89 6.42 0.26
C ILE A 41 -17.50 5.39 -0.70
N PRO A 42 -18.81 5.42 -0.98
CA PRO A 42 -19.42 4.51 -1.97
C PRO A 42 -18.83 4.74 -3.37
N LEU A 43 -18.69 3.66 -4.16
CA LEU A 43 -18.01 3.71 -5.45
C LEU A 43 -18.59 4.74 -6.44
N PRO A 44 -19.92 4.92 -6.58
CA PRO A 44 -20.46 5.95 -7.46
C PRO A 44 -19.92 7.34 -7.15
N LEU A 45 -19.71 7.65 -5.86
CA LEU A 45 -19.16 8.93 -5.42
C LEU A 45 -17.64 9.00 -5.61
N LYS A 46 -16.92 7.86 -5.53
CA LYS A 46 -15.49 7.78 -5.90
C LYS A 46 -15.28 8.05 -7.40
N LEU A 47 -16.14 7.48 -8.26
CA LEU A 47 -16.08 7.65 -9.71
C LEU A 47 -16.50 9.07 -10.12
N ALA A 48 -17.60 9.58 -9.56
CA ALA A 48 -18.10 10.92 -9.87
C ALA A 48 -17.20 12.05 -9.34
N GLY A 49 -16.48 11.80 -8.24
CA GLY A 49 -15.62 12.80 -7.62
C GLY A 49 -14.36 13.16 -8.39
N GLY A 50 -13.95 12.32 -9.35
CA GLY A 50 -12.74 12.52 -10.17
C GLY A 50 -11.47 12.71 -9.34
N LEU A 51 -10.34 12.95 -9.99
CA LEU A 51 -9.04 13.12 -9.32
C LEU A 51 -9.03 14.33 -8.33
N PHE A 52 -9.89 15.33 -8.56
CA PHE A 52 -9.84 16.63 -7.89
C PHE A 52 -10.38 16.64 -6.46
N LEU A 53 -11.39 15.81 -6.11
CA LEU A 53 -11.96 15.86 -4.77
C LEU A 53 -11.09 15.17 -3.70
N PHE A 54 -10.17 14.30 -4.11
CA PHE A 54 -9.50 13.37 -3.20
C PHE A 54 -8.15 13.86 -2.65
N GLN A 55 -7.49 14.84 -3.28
CA GLN A 55 -6.28 15.46 -2.68
C GLN A 55 -6.53 16.12 -1.32
N SER A 56 -7.79 16.46 -0.99
CA SER A 56 -8.18 17.08 0.27
C SER A 56 -8.42 16.10 1.43
N SER A 57 -8.42 14.78 1.16
CA SER A 57 -8.83 13.78 2.15
C SER A 57 -7.75 13.41 3.16
N VAL A 58 -6.51 13.85 2.96
CA VAL A 58 -5.42 13.73 3.93
C VAL A 58 -5.31 14.99 4.76
N LYS A 59 -5.29 14.84 6.09
CA LYS A 59 -5.08 15.96 7.01
C LYS A 59 -3.76 16.68 6.69
N PRO A 60 -3.67 18.02 6.79
CA PRO A 60 -2.44 18.75 6.48
C PRO A 60 -1.18 18.20 7.18
N ASN A 61 -1.30 17.79 8.44
CA ASN A 61 -0.20 17.26 9.25
C ASN A 61 0.28 15.86 8.83
N ASP A 62 -0.44 15.20 7.92
CA ASP A 62 -0.18 13.83 7.49
C ASP A 62 0.24 13.77 6.00
N LYS A 63 0.26 14.91 5.30
CA LYS A 63 0.64 14.99 3.88
C LYS A 63 2.05 14.46 3.59
N ALA A 64 3.00 14.75 4.47
CA ALA A 64 4.37 14.30 4.31
C ALA A 64 4.48 12.76 4.41
N ILE A 65 3.91 12.17 5.47
CA ILE A 65 3.92 10.71 5.64
C ILE A 65 3.10 10.00 4.56
N SER A 66 1.98 10.58 4.12
CA SER A 66 1.17 9.98 3.05
C SER A 66 1.95 9.89 1.74
N GLY A 67 2.73 10.93 1.41
CA GLY A 67 3.60 10.90 0.23
C GLY A 67 4.67 9.81 0.31
N GLU A 68 5.34 9.69 1.46
CA GLU A 68 6.33 8.62 1.70
C GLU A 68 5.70 7.22 1.59
N VAL A 69 4.52 7.02 2.18
CA VAL A 69 3.77 5.75 2.13
C VAL A 69 3.33 5.42 0.69
N LEU A 70 2.80 6.39 -0.06
CA LEU A 70 2.38 6.19 -1.45
C LEU A 70 3.56 5.84 -2.35
N ASN A 71 4.69 6.55 -2.23
CA ASN A 71 5.89 6.26 -3.01
C ASN A 71 6.42 4.85 -2.73
N LEU A 72 6.38 4.41 -1.46
CA LEU A 72 6.79 3.06 -1.10
C LEU A 72 5.81 2.00 -1.66
N ALA A 73 4.51 2.27 -1.60
CA ALA A 73 3.48 1.40 -2.18
C ALA A 73 3.68 1.23 -3.68
N GLU A 74 3.79 2.33 -4.41
CA GLU A 74 3.97 2.36 -5.85
C GLU A 74 5.19 1.54 -6.29
N ARG A 75 6.31 1.71 -5.58
CA ARG A 75 7.52 0.91 -5.81
C ARG A 75 7.29 -0.59 -5.63
N ILE A 76 6.62 -0.99 -4.54
CA ILE A 76 6.33 -2.40 -4.27
C ILE A 76 5.41 -2.98 -5.35
N LEU A 77 4.39 -2.23 -5.76
CA LEU A 77 3.45 -2.64 -6.80
C LEU A 77 4.12 -2.77 -8.17
N ARG A 78 5.00 -1.83 -8.53
CA ARG A 78 5.79 -1.91 -9.78
C ARG A 78 6.77 -3.09 -9.78
N ALA A 79 7.24 -3.51 -8.61
CA ALA A 79 8.12 -4.67 -8.49
C ALA A 79 7.38 -6.00 -8.63
N ASP A 80 6.04 -6.01 -8.48
CA ASP A 80 5.21 -7.21 -8.66
C ASP A 80 4.87 -7.41 -10.15
N PRO A 81 5.35 -8.50 -10.78
CA PRO A 81 5.07 -8.77 -12.19
C PRO A 81 3.59 -9.01 -12.48
N LEU A 82 2.83 -9.61 -11.56
CA LEU A 82 1.41 -9.90 -11.77
C LEU A 82 0.63 -8.59 -11.82
N ILE A 83 0.89 -7.70 -10.86
CA ILE A 83 0.27 -6.36 -10.85
C ILE A 83 0.66 -5.56 -12.10
N SER A 84 1.93 -5.62 -12.50
CA SER A 84 2.42 -4.91 -13.69
C SER A 84 1.82 -5.44 -15.00
N MET A 85 1.54 -6.75 -15.08
CA MET A 85 0.85 -7.36 -16.23
C MET A 85 -0.63 -6.93 -16.33
N GLU A 86 -1.31 -6.76 -15.19
CA GLU A 86 -2.73 -6.40 -15.15
C GLU A 86 -2.97 -4.90 -15.30
N LEU A 87 -2.17 -4.08 -14.62
CA LEU A 87 -2.36 -2.63 -14.58
C LEU A 87 -1.57 -1.92 -15.69
N GLY A 88 -0.37 -2.43 -16.02
CA GLY A 88 0.56 -1.84 -16.97
C GLY A 88 1.84 -1.33 -16.31
N ALA A 89 2.88 -1.07 -17.12
CA ALA A 89 4.19 -0.63 -16.65
C ALA A 89 4.21 0.83 -16.15
N GLY A 90 3.20 1.63 -16.52
CA GLY A 90 3.06 3.03 -16.12
C GLY A 90 2.28 3.21 -14.81
N LEU A 91 2.43 2.29 -13.85
CA LEU A 91 1.69 2.31 -12.60
C LEU A 91 2.03 3.54 -11.76
N GLU A 92 1.04 4.37 -11.46
CA GLU A 92 1.16 5.59 -10.67
C GLU A 92 0.08 5.66 -9.60
N SER A 93 0.46 6.16 -8.42
CA SER A 93 -0.47 6.45 -7.34
C SER A 93 -1.29 7.71 -7.63
N GLY A 94 -2.61 7.57 -7.59
CA GLY A 94 -3.57 8.66 -7.81
C GLY A 94 -4.08 9.29 -6.51
N GLY A 95 -5.29 9.85 -6.56
CA GLY A 95 -5.92 10.52 -5.41
C GLY A 95 -6.22 9.57 -4.23
N ILE A 96 -6.11 10.09 -3.01
CA ILE A 96 -6.43 9.37 -1.77
C ILE A 96 -7.89 9.61 -1.40
N PHE A 97 -8.74 8.58 -1.47
CA PHE A 97 -10.18 8.67 -1.20
C PHE A 97 -10.51 8.81 0.29
N ALA A 98 -9.74 8.14 1.14
CA ALA A 98 -9.96 8.12 2.57
C ALA A 98 -8.63 7.97 3.30
N SER A 99 -8.48 8.65 4.42
CA SER A 99 -7.33 8.50 5.30
C SER A 99 -7.73 8.47 6.76
N SER A 100 -6.98 7.73 7.57
CA SER A 100 -7.13 7.65 9.02
C SER A 100 -5.73 7.52 9.63
N SER A 101 -5.41 8.43 10.55
CA SER A 101 -4.09 8.50 11.17
C SER A 101 -4.20 8.49 12.69
N VAL A 102 -3.18 7.91 13.32
CA VAL A 102 -2.99 7.88 14.76
C VAL A 102 -1.52 8.21 15.04
N LYS A 103 -1.29 9.13 15.97
CA LYS A 103 0.02 9.49 16.49
C LYS A 103 0.06 9.08 17.95
N ASN A 104 1.02 8.24 18.30
CA ASN A 104 1.26 7.78 19.65
C ASN A 104 2.74 7.97 20.01
N GLU A 105 3.08 7.79 21.27
CA GLU A 105 4.45 7.67 21.72
C GLU A 105 4.61 6.30 22.38
N GLU A 106 5.63 5.56 21.95
CA GLU A 106 5.93 4.23 22.48
C GLU A 106 7.40 4.20 22.90
N GLY A 107 7.64 4.03 24.21
CA GLY A 107 8.99 4.04 24.76
C GLY A 107 9.76 5.34 24.53
N GLY A 108 9.06 6.49 24.44
CA GLY A 108 9.65 7.79 24.13
C GLY A 108 9.93 8.03 22.64
N VAL A 109 9.56 7.09 21.77
CA VAL A 109 9.66 7.24 20.32
C VAL A 109 8.30 7.61 19.75
N ALA A 110 8.24 8.70 19.00
CA ALA A 110 7.01 9.10 18.30
C ALA A 110 6.66 8.07 17.21
N VAL A 111 5.45 7.52 17.25
CA VAL A 111 4.93 6.56 16.28
C VAL A 111 3.77 7.17 15.53
N HIS A 112 3.88 7.25 14.21
CA HIS A 112 2.84 7.75 13.33
C HIS A 112 2.34 6.63 12.43
N GLN A 113 1.10 6.21 12.64
CA GLN A 113 0.41 5.23 11.79
C GLN A 113 -0.59 5.93 10.89
N ILE A 114 -0.68 5.48 9.63
CA ILE A 114 -1.65 5.97 8.67
C ILE A 114 -2.23 4.81 7.86
N ARG A 115 -3.55 4.80 7.73
CA ARG A 115 -4.31 3.96 6.80
C ARG A 115 -4.85 4.82 5.69
N MET A 116 -4.73 4.37 4.46
CA MET A 116 -5.22 5.09 3.30
C MET A 116 -5.87 4.16 2.30
N GLU A 117 -6.78 4.73 1.53
CA GLU A 117 -7.40 4.12 0.38
C GLU A 117 -7.24 5.07 -0.79
N PHE A 118 -6.66 4.60 -1.90
CA PHE A 118 -6.22 5.47 -2.99
C PHE A 118 -6.41 4.80 -4.35
N GLN A 119 -6.38 5.61 -5.40
CA GLN A 119 -6.47 5.15 -6.79
C GLN A 119 -5.10 4.71 -7.30
N LEU A 120 -5.08 3.69 -8.16
CA LEU A 120 -3.93 3.33 -8.98
C LEU A 120 -4.29 3.54 -10.46
N ASN A 121 -3.37 4.16 -11.19
CA ASN A 121 -3.45 4.31 -12.63
C ASN A 121 -2.32 3.53 -13.29
N GLY A 122 -2.61 2.45 -13.99
CA GLY A 122 -1.61 1.64 -14.68
C GLY A 122 -1.37 1.99 -16.16
N GLY A 123 -2.11 2.96 -16.68
CA GLY A 123 -2.18 3.28 -18.11
C GLY A 123 -3.21 2.42 -18.86
N ASN A 124 -3.24 1.11 -18.63
CA ASN A 124 -4.22 0.21 -19.27
C ASN A 124 -5.52 0.09 -18.49
N SER A 125 -5.43 0.12 -17.16
CA SER A 125 -6.58 -0.05 -16.28
C SER A 125 -6.43 0.78 -15.00
N TRP A 126 -7.56 0.97 -14.33
CA TRP A 126 -7.61 1.62 -13.03
C TRP A 126 -7.92 0.60 -11.95
N ALA A 127 -7.26 0.76 -10.81
CA ALA A 127 -7.45 -0.07 -9.64
C ALA A 127 -7.59 0.78 -8.38
N GLN A 128 -7.97 0.12 -7.31
CA GLN A 128 -8.05 0.69 -5.98
C GLN A 128 -7.04 -0.02 -5.08
N ALA A 129 -6.37 0.73 -4.22
CA ALA A 129 -5.46 0.19 -3.24
C ALA A 129 -5.84 0.62 -1.82
N LYS A 130 -5.58 -0.28 -0.86
CA LYS A 130 -5.64 -0.02 0.58
C LYS A 130 -4.26 -0.25 1.16
N ILE A 131 -3.83 0.67 2.00
CA ILE A 131 -2.49 0.63 2.58
C ILE A 131 -2.53 0.99 4.06
N HIS A 132 -1.71 0.30 4.85
CA HIS A 132 -1.42 0.65 6.23
C HIS A 132 0.09 0.86 6.35
N GLY A 133 0.49 2.10 6.60
CA GLY A 133 1.88 2.49 6.82
C GLY A 133 2.14 2.93 8.26
N ILE A 134 3.40 2.86 8.67
CA ILE A 134 3.89 3.28 9.98
C ILE A 134 5.24 3.97 9.88
N LYS A 135 5.47 4.98 10.71
CA LYS A 135 6.73 5.70 10.83
C LYS A 135 7.11 5.83 12.30
N TYR A 136 8.35 5.47 12.64
CA TYR A 136 8.90 5.55 13.99
C TYR A 136 9.96 6.65 14.05
N GLY A 137 9.63 7.79 14.67
CA GLY A 137 10.52 8.94 14.83
C GLY A 137 11.06 9.42 13.48
N SER A 138 12.39 9.41 13.35
CA SER A 138 13.12 9.76 12.12
C SER A 138 13.35 8.60 11.16
N LYS A 139 12.93 7.37 11.51
CA LYS A 139 13.13 6.20 10.65
C LYS A 139 12.30 6.29 9.36
N PRO A 140 12.72 5.60 8.28
CA PRO A 140 11.91 5.48 7.07
C PRO A 140 10.53 4.86 7.36
N VAL A 141 9.55 5.21 6.53
CA VAL A 141 8.23 4.58 6.53
C VAL A 141 8.36 3.08 6.25
N GLN A 142 7.54 2.31 6.95
CA GLN A 142 7.35 0.89 6.72
C GLN A 142 5.89 0.63 6.36
N LEU A 143 5.64 -0.36 5.51
CA LEU A 143 4.28 -0.84 5.24
C LEU A 143 3.98 -2.04 6.12
N ILE A 144 2.78 -2.05 6.68
CA ILE A 144 2.22 -3.16 7.45
C ILE A 144 1.37 -4.04 6.55
N SER A 145 0.56 -3.42 5.67
CA SER A 145 -0.25 -4.13 4.70
C SER A 145 -0.46 -3.28 3.44
N LEU A 146 -0.61 -3.97 2.31
CA LEU A 146 -0.91 -3.37 1.02
C LEU A 146 -1.83 -4.32 0.26
N GLY A 147 -3.05 -3.88 0.01
CA GLY A 147 -4.03 -4.63 -0.79
C GLY A 147 -4.38 -3.86 -2.06
N VAL A 148 -4.53 -4.58 -3.17
CA VAL A 148 -4.94 -4.03 -4.46
C VAL A 148 -6.18 -4.78 -4.95
N SER A 149 -7.06 -4.06 -5.64
CA SER A 149 -8.22 -4.65 -6.31
C SER A 149 -8.52 -3.87 -7.58
N ASN A 150 -8.90 -4.56 -8.63
CA ASN A 150 -9.60 -3.90 -9.74
C ASN A 150 -10.95 -3.33 -9.23
N MET A 151 -11.55 -2.39 -9.99
CA MET A 151 -12.77 -1.72 -9.54
C MET A 151 -13.96 -2.69 -9.37
N ASP A 152 -14.06 -3.70 -10.23
CA ASP A 152 -15.16 -4.67 -10.19
C ASP A 152 -15.07 -5.60 -8.97
N ALA A 153 -13.88 -6.07 -8.60
CA ALA A 153 -13.68 -6.87 -7.40
C ALA A 153 -13.82 -6.00 -6.14
N ALA A 154 -13.42 -4.73 -6.19
CA ALA A 154 -13.55 -3.82 -5.05
C ALA A 154 -15.03 -3.60 -4.67
N LEU A 155 -15.94 -3.62 -5.66
CA LEU A 155 -17.39 -3.59 -5.45
C LEU A 155 -17.92 -4.82 -4.72
N ASN A 156 -17.32 -5.98 -4.98
CA ASN A 156 -17.71 -7.26 -4.38
C ASN A 156 -16.93 -7.57 -3.10
N GLY A 157 -16.12 -6.61 -2.61
CA GLY A 157 -15.30 -6.79 -1.41
C GLY A 157 -14.07 -7.66 -1.61
N GLY A 158 -13.71 -8.02 -2.84
CA GLY A 158 -12.48 -8.73 -3.17
C GLY A 158 -11.25 -7.84 -3.01
N TRP A 159 -10.19 -8.37 -2.41
CA TRP A 159 -8.89 -7.72 -2.27
C TRP A 159 -7.78 -8.74 -2.48
N ALA A 160 -6.81 -8.41 -3.32
CA ALA A 160 -5.56 -9.16 -3.43
C ALA A 160 -4.55 -8.52 -2.47
N GLU A 161 -4.10 -9.28 -1.47
CA GLU A 161 -3.03 -8.84 -0.58
C GLU A 161 -1.68 -8.98 -1.29
N VAL A 162 -0.89 -7.91 -1.25
CA VAL A 162 0.44 -7.86 -1.85
C VAL A 162 1.46 -8.19 -0.78
N THR A 163 2.44 -9.02 -1.15
CA THR A 163 3.53 -9.37 -0.23
C THR A 163 4.38 -8.12 0.03
N VAL A 164 4.36 -7.64 1.26
CA VAL A 164 5.18 -6.51 1.70
C VAL A 164 6.54 -7.04 2.17
N PRO A 165 7.67 -6.53 1.63
CA PRO A 165 8.99 -6.96 2.09
C PRO A 165 9.18 -6.60 3.56
N LEU A 166 9.49 -7.61 4.36
CA LEU A 166 9.82 -7.42 5.76
C LEU A 166 11.14 -6.64 5.85
N ILE A 167 11.09 -5.45 6.43
CA ILE A 167 12.31 -4.77 6.86
C ILE A 167 12.76 -5.54 8.09
N LYS A 168 13.76 -6.41 7.92
CA LYS A 168 14.48 -6.98 9.06
C LYS A 168 14.95 -5.79 9.88
N SER A 169 14.43 -5.66 11.11
CA SER A 169 15.06 -4.80 12.08
C SER A 169 16.44 -5.39 12.30
N GLU A 170 17.45 -4.87 11.61
CA GLU A 170 18.83 -5.11 12.00
C GLU A 170 18.91 -4.73 13.48
N SER A 171 19.06 -5.75 14.32
CA SER A 171 19.51 -5.55 15.68
C SER A 171 20.76 -4.72 15.54
N THR A 172 20.73 -3.52 16.13
CA THR A 172 21.89 -2.67 16.27
C THR A 172 22.87 -3.39 17.20
N ASP A 173 23.53 -4.43 16.72
CA ASP A 173 24.78 -4.87 17.27
C ASP A 173 25.77 -3.75 16.93
N GLU A 174 26.38 -3.17 17.96
CA GLU A 174 27.18 -1.93 17.91
C GLU A 174 28.48 -2.03 17.10
N LYS A 175 28.57 -2.89 16.09
CA LYS A 175 29.70 -2.94 15.16
C LYS A 175 29.21 -2.90 13.73
N GLY A 176 29.37 -1.71 13.14
CA GLY A 176 29.04 -1.44 11.75
C GLY A 176 29.74 -2.40 10.81
N ASP A 177 28.94 -3.25 10.18
CA ASP A 177 29.15 -3.76 8.83
C ASP A 177 27.75 -3.89 8.22
N TYR A 178 27.41 -2.96 7.33
CA TYR A 178 26.17 -3.05 6.55
C TYR A 178 26.30 -4.22 5.56
N PRO A 179 25.37 -5.19 5.54
CA PRO A 179 25.37 -6.20 4.50
C PRO A 179 25.04 -5.55 3.15
N GLU A 180 25.98 -5.64 2.21
CA GLU A 180 25.76 -5.31 0.81
C GLU A 180 24.60 -6.17 0.26
N GLY A 181 23.45 -5.57 -0.05
CA GLY A 181 22.35 -6.36 -0.64
C GLY A 181 21.01 -5.67 -0.82
N PHE A 182 20.75 -4.55 -0.15
CA PHE A 182 19.58 -3.72 -0.47
C PHE A 182 20.03 -2.33 -0.91
N PRO A 183 19.66 -1.87 -2.12
CA PRO A 183 20.04 -0.56 -2.58
C PRO A 183 19.31 0.50 -1.74
N TYR A 184 20.04 1.08 -0.79
CA TYR A 184 19.72 2.41 -0.29
C TYR A 184 19.90 3.38 -1.44
N ILE A 185 18.80 3.72 -2.11
CA ILE A 185 18.80 4.78 -3.13
C ILE A 185 18.48 6.08 -2.39
N PRO A 186 19.46 6.98 -2.21
CA PRO A 186 19.17 8.28 -1.59
C PRO A 186 18.14 9.01 -2.45
N VAL A 187 17.02 9.40 -1.83
CA VAL A 187 16.06 10.30 -2.46
C VAL A 187 16.78 11.65 -2.63
N LYS A 188 17.17 11.97 -3.85
CA LYS A 188 17.63 13.32 -4.18
C LYS A 188 16.44 14.26 -3.96
N LYS A 189 16.60 15.20 -3.04
CA LYS A 189 15.72 16.37 -2.98
C LYS A 189 16.07 17.23 -4.19
N GLU A 190 15.14 17.32 -5.13
CA GLU A 190 15.15 18.38 -6.15
C GLU A 190 14.72 19.71 -5.55
#